data_AF-L9WUR2-F1
#
_entry.id   AF-L9WUR2-F1
#
_cell.length_a   1.000
_cell.length_b   1.000
_cell.length_c   1.000
_cell.angle_alpha   90.00
_cell.angle_beta   90.00
_cell.angle_gamma   90.00
#
_symmetry.space_group_name_H-M   'P 1'
#
loop_
_entity.id
_entity.type
_entity.pdbx_description
1 polymer ?
#
loop_
_entity_poly.entity_id
_entity_poly.type
_entity_poly.pdbx_seq_one_letter_code
_entity_poly.pdbx_strand_id
1 'polypeptide(L)'
;MREETPNTESVFDELSRAATANEQSESYDITLGTTAESTKDIERELDELMEQVNEALPTENVQFDEAIIKENLDEILLMLIALHEETHGKELLSDLTHLFGAQLSPGTVYPSLHNLEEEDVLSMHAKVRTKEYSIADEEYVRANVERTMVQHLAFGLLLYAFLPRL
;
A
#
# COMPACT_ATOMS: atom_id res chain seq x y z
N MET A 1 38.30 -29.61 -9.43
CA MET A 1 37.51 -28.76 -8.51
C MET A 1 36.67 -27.84 -9.38
N ARG A 2 35.36 -28.08 -9.45
CA ARG A 2 34.40 -27.11 -9.98
C ARG A 2 33.69 -26.55 -8.75
N GLU A 3 33.86 -25.27 -8.50
CA GLU A 3 33.12 -24.55 -7.46
C GLU A 3 31.71 -24.31 -7.99
N GLU A 4 30.71 -24.87 -7.32
CA GLU A 4 29.31 -24.55 -7.54
C GLU A 4 29.04 -23.19 -6.89
N THR A 5 28.83 -22.16 -7.70
CA THR A 5 28.26 -20.90 -7.23
C THR A 5 26.81 -21.13 -6.85
N PRO A 6 26.38 -20.80 -5.61
CA PRO A 6 24.97 -20.90 -5.24
C PRO A 6 24.21 -19.86 -6.06
N ASN A 7 23.26 -20.35 -6.86
CA ASN A 7 22.31 -19.53 -7.59
C ASN A 7 21.34 -18.92 -6.56
N THR A 8 21.73 -17.83 -5.91
CA THR A 8 20.82 -17.02 -5.11
C THR A 8 19.97 -16.21 -6.07
N GLU A 9 18.85 -16.80 -6.50
CA GLU A 9 17.73 -16.04 -7.03
C GLU A 9 17.41 -14.95 -6.00
N SER A 10 17.50 -13.68 -6.42
CA SER A 10 17.34 -12.56 -5.52
C SER A 10 15.89 -12.48 -5.09
N VAL A 11 15.61 -12.29 -3.80
CA VAL A 11 14.26 -12.01 -3.26
C VAL A 11 13.59 -10.87 -4.06
N PHE A 12 14.39 -9.98 -4.65
CA PHE A 12 13.96 -8.93 -5.55
C PHE A 12 13.33 -9.43 -6.86
N ASP A 13 13.89 -10.49 -7.47
CA ASP A 13 13.36 -11.10 -8.70
C ASP A 13 12.07 -11.90 -8.42
N GLU A 14 11.90 -12.36 -7.17
CA GLU A 14 10.69 -13.06 -6.71
C GLU A 14 9.57 -12.07 -6.41
N LEU A 15 9.88 -10.98 -5.68
CA LEU A 15 8.96 -9.86 -5.43
C LEU A 15 8.48 -9.19 -6.74
N SER A 16 9.38 -8.99 -7.71
CA SER A 16 9.04 -8.40 -9.01
C SER A 16 8.15 -9.33 -9.86
N ARG A 17 8.31 -10.65 -9.75
CA ARG A 17 7.43 -11.63 -10.43
C ARG A 17 6.06 -11.74 -9.78
N ALA A 18 5.97 -11.68 -8.46
CA ALA A 18 4.69 -11.69 -7.73
C ALA A 18 3.82 -10.49 -8.16
N ALA A 19 4.40 -9.29 -8.24
CA ALA A 19 3.68 -8.07 -8.59
C ALA A 19 3.17 -8.01 -10.05
N THR A 20 3.74 -8.79 -10.97
CA THR A 20 3.39 -8.73 -12.42
C THR A 20 2.47 -9.86 -12.89
N ALA A 21 2.15 -10.82 -12.01
CA ALA A 21 1.38 -12.00 -12.38
C ALA A 21 -0.13 -11.74 -12.59
N ASN A 22 -0.66 -10.58 -12.14
CA ASN A 22 -2.11 -10.33 -12.07
C ASN A 22 -2.68 -9.43 -13.19
N GLU A 23 -1.92 -9.03 -14.21
CA GLU A 23 -2.41 -8.13 -15.28
C GLU A 23 -3.36 -8.78 -16.31
N GLN A 24 -3.96 -9.95 -16.04
CA GLN A 24 -4.90 -10.59 -16.97
C GLN A 24 -6.21 -11.00 -16.28
N SER A 25 -7.29 -10.34 -16.71
CA SER A 25 -8.72 -10.52 -16.34
C SER A 25 -9.14 -9.78 -15.06
N GLU A 26 -10.25 -9.03 -14.98
CA GLU A 26 -11.50 -9.09 -15.75
C GLU A 26 -12.33 -7.79 -15.56
N SER A 27 -13.07 -7.42 -16.59
CA SER A 27 -14.07 -6.35 -16.61
C SER A 27 -15.32 -6.76 -15.82
N TYR A 28 -15.76 -5.98 -14.83
CA TYR A 28 -17.07 -6.16 -14.21
C TYR A 28 -17.95 -4.91 -14.17
N ASP A 29 -19.24 -5.19 -14.35
CA ASP A 29 -20.37 -4.34 -14.64
C ASP A 29 -20.93 -3.68 -13.37
N ILE A 30 -21.31 -2.42 -13.50
CA ILE A 30 -21.61 -1.49 -12.40
C ILE A 30 -22.97 -1.83 -11.76
N THR A 31 -22.99 -2.11 -10.45
CA THR A 31 -24.23 -2.02 -9.63
C THR A 31 -23.96 -1.23 -8.35
N LEU A 32 -24.71 -0.13 -8.19
CA LEU A 32 -24.55 0.91 -7.19
C LEU A 32 -25.08 0.44 -5.81
N GLY A 33 -24.19 -0.10 -4.97
CA GLY A 33 -24.39 -0.55 -3.57
C GLY A 33 -23.29 -0.05 -2.62
N THR A 34 -22.98 1.24 -2.70
CA THR A 34 -21.60 1.77 -2.76
C THR A 34 -20.86 2.07 -1.44
N THR A 35 -20.92 1.25 -0.38
CA THR A 35 -19.92 1.43 0.73
C THR A 35 -19.50 0.12 1.38
N ALA A 36 -20.45 -0.69 1.86
CA ALA A 36 -20.11 -1.94 2.55
C ALA A 36 -19.60 -3.06 1.62
N GLU A 37 -19.96 -3.01 0.33
CA GLU A 37 -19.39 -3.91 -0.69
C GLU A 37 -18.00 -3.42 -1.11
N SER A 38 -17.82 -2.11 -1.34
CA SER A 38 -16.53 -1.50 -1.67
C SER A 38 -15.43 -1.83 -0.67
N THR A 39 -15.69 -1.66 0.64
CA THR A 39 -14.70 -2.00 1.68
C THR A 39 -14.35 -3.48 1.69
N LYS A 40 -15.29 -4.39 1.38
CA LYS A 40 -15.01 -5.83 1.34
C LYS A 40 -14.20 -6.25 0.12
N ASP A 41 -14.42 -5.60 -1.01
CA ASP A 41 -13.62 -5.83 -2.20
C ASP A 41 -12.17 -5.36 -1.97
N ILE A 42 -11.99 -4.23 -1.30
CA ILE A 42 -10.66 -3.72 -0.90
C ILE A 42 -10.00 -4.59 0.16
N GLU A 43 -10.76 -5.06 1.16
CA GLU A 43 -10.27 -6.02 2.15
C GLU A 43 -9.75 -7.28 1.46
N ARG A 44 -10.51 -7.83 0.50
CA ARG A 44 -10.08 -8.98 -0.30
C ARG A 44 -8.81 -8.68 -1.10
N GLU A 45 -8.77 -7.56 -1.81
CA GLU A 45 -7.61 -7.21 -2.64
C GLU A 45 -6.36 -6.96 -1.79
N LEU A 46 -6.51 -6.34 -0.61
CA LEU A 46 -5.42 -6.18 0.34
C LEU A 46 -4.97 -7.53 0.94
N ASP A 47 -5.91 -8.42 1.29
CA ASP A 47 -5.59 -9.77 1.76
C ASP A 47 -4.80 -10.55 0.71
N GLU A 48 -5.18 -10.46 -0.57
CA GLU A 48 -4.46 -11.06 -1.69
C GLU A 48 -3.04 -10.48 -1.84
N LEU A 49 -2.87 -9.15 -1.69
CA LEU A 49 -1.56 -8.50 -1.68
C LEU A 49 -0.70 -8.97 -0.48
N MET A 50 -1.31 -9.11 0.70
CA MET A 50 -0.62 -9.57 1.91
C MET A 50 -0.22 -11.06 1.83
N GLU A 51 -1.04 -11.89 1.18
CA GLU A 51 -0.69 -13.28 0.90
C GLU A 51 0.56 -13.37 0.00
N GLN A 52 0.61 -12.57 -1.07
CA GLN A 52 1.81 -12.47 -1.93
C GLN A 52 3.06 -12.03 -1.16
N VAL A 53 2.93 -11.06 -0.24
CA VAL A 53 4.04 -10.62 0.61
C VAL A 53 4.53 -11.76 1.52
N ASN A 54 3.62 -12.52 2.13
CA ASN A 54 3.96 -13.64 3.00
C ASN A 54 4.60 -14.82 2.26
N GLU A 55 4.24 -15.04 0.98
CA GLU A 55 4.91 -16.04 0.14
C GLU A 55 6.35 -15.63 -0.19
N ALA A 56 6.57 -14.36 -0.53
CA ALA A 56 7.89 -13.84 -0.91
C ALA A 56 8.86 -13.70 0.29
N LEU A 57 8.33 -13.49 1.49
CA LEU A 57 9.10 -13.42 2.73
C LEU A 57 8.45 -14.36 3.74
N PRO A 58 8.97 -15.59 3.95
CA PRO A 58 8.42 -16.54 4.93
C PRO A 58 8.71 -16.04 6.36
N THR A 59 7.89 -15.10 6.79
CA THR A 59 7.86 -14.50 8.12
C THR A 59 6.61 -14.99 8.85
N GLU A 60 6.65 -15.08 10.18
CA GLU A 60 5.42 -15.22 10.97
C GLU A 60 4.53 -13.99 10.69
N ASN A 61 3.19 -14.17 10.66
CA ASN A 61 2.18 -13.15 10.34
C ASN A 61 2.64 -11.73 10.71
N VAL A 62 3.08 -10.96 9.71
CA VAL A 62 3.61 -9.61 9.93
C VAL A 62 2.44 -8.69 10.28
N GLN A 63 2.48 -8.12 11.47
CA GLN A 63 1.61 -7.03 11.86
C GLN A 63 2.42 -5.74 11.91
N PHE A 64 1.88 -4.69 11.31
CA PHE A 64 2.48 -3.36 11.36
C PHE A 64 1.96 -2.60 12.57
N ASP A 65 2.85 -2.13 13.42
CA ASP A 65 2.48 -1.24 14.51
C ASP A 65 2.01 0.12 13.97
N GLU A 66 1.09 0.78 14.69
CA GLU A 66 0.54 2.10 14.31
C GLU A 66 1.63 3.15 14.04
N ALA A 67 2.79 3.04 14.69
CA ALA A 67 3.94 3.92 14.44
C ALA A 67 4.48 3.79 13.00
N ILE A 68 4.64 2.56 12.50
CA ILE A 68 5.10 2.30 11.14
C ILE A 68 4.05 2.76 10.12
N ILE A 69 2.77 2.52 10.42
CA ILE A 69 1.66 2.99 9.59
C ILE A 69 1.66 4.52 9.49
N LYS A 70 1.89 5.21 10.61
CA LYS A 70 1.92 6.66 10.65
C LYS A 70 3.15 7.24 9.94
N GLU A 71 4.30 6.58 10.01
CA GLU A 71 5.53 6.99 9.31
C GLU A 71 5.41 6.85 7.78
N ASN A 72 4.56 5.94 7.31
CA ASN A 72 4.32 5.64 5.90
C ASN A 72 2.89 6.01 5.45
N LEU A 73 2.29 7.01 6.11
CA LEU A 73 0.88 7.32 5.93
C LEU A 73 0.58 7.74 4.49
N ASP A 74 1.45 8.52 3.86
CA ASP A 74 1.21 9.03 2.51
C ASP A 74 1.16 7.88 1.51
N GLU A 75 2.11 6.95 1.55
CA GLU A 75 2.09 5.74 0.69
C GLU A 75 0.87 4.86 0.93
N ILE A 76 0.46 4.68 2.19
CA ILE A 76 -0.73 3.88 2.52
C ILE A 76 -2.00 4.57 2.01
N LEU A 77 -2.11 5.89 2.13
CA LEU A 77 -3.25 6.64 1.59
C LEU A 77 -3.29 6.56 0.07
N LEU A 78 -2.14 6.69 -0.61
CA LEU A 78 -2.07 6.56 -2.06
C LEU A 78 -2.47 5.14 -2.52
N MET A 79 -2.03 4.11 -1.81
CA MET A 79 -2.45 2.73 -2.07
C MET A 79 -3.96 2.56 -1.89
N LEU A 80 -4.53 3.01 -0.75
CA LEU A 80 -5.98 2.92 -0.52
C LEU A 80 -6.77 3.70 -1.57
N ILE A 81 -6.36 4.92 -1.89
CA ILE A 81 -7.02 5.73 -2.93
C ILE A 81 -6.90 5.09 -4.31
N ALA A 82 -5.82 4.35 -4.62
CA ALA A 82 -5.70 3.62 -5.88
C ALA A 82 -6.58 2.36 -5.94
N LEU A 83 -6.83 1.71 -4.79
CA LEU A 83 -7.76 0.58 -4.69
C LEU A 83 -9.24 1.03 -4.75
N HIS A 84 -9.51 2.29 -4.42
CA HIS A 84 -10.82 2.93 -4.60
C HIS A 84 -10.89 3.63 -5.98
N GLU A 85 -12.06 3.68 -6.64
CA GLU A 85 -12.22 4.54 -7.84
C GLU A 85 -12.33 6.03 -7.46
N GLU A 86 -13.07 6.34 -6.40
CA GLU A 86 -13.17 7.66 -5.74
C GLU A 86 -13.37 7.42 -4.24
N THR A 87 -12.67 8.13 -3.35
CA THR A 87 -12.86 7.97 -1.90
C THR A 87 -12.88 9.31 -1.17
N HIS A 88 -13.33 9.31 0.08
CA HIS A 88 -13.32 10.50 0.94
C HIS A 88 -12.64 10.22 2.28
N GLY A 89 -12.10 11.25 2.92
CA GLY A 89 -11.22 11.03 4.08
C GLY A 89 -11.86 10.35 5.30
N LYS A 90 -13.20 10.28 5.44
CA LYS A 90 -13.86 9.46 6.47
C LYS A 90 -13.79 7.96 6.19
N GLU A 91 -13.79 7.59 4.92
CA GLU A 91 -13.71 6.20 4.46
C GLU A 91 -12.28 5.72 4.63
N LEU A 92 -11.30 6.50 4.18
CA LEU A 92 -9.87 6.26 4.43
C LEU A 92 -9.56 6.07 5.94
N LEU A 93 -10.15 6.87 6.82
CA LEU A 93 -10.01 6.68 8.28
C LEU A 93 -10.58 5.34 8.76
N SER A 94 -11.71 4.92 8.18
CA SER A 94 -12.34 3.64 8.45
C SER A 94 -11.46 2.50 7.97
N ASP A 95 -10.93 2.59 6.76
CA ASP A 95 -10.07 1.58 6.14
C ASP A 95 -8.75 1.44 6.92
N LEU A 96 -8.11 2.53 7.33
CA LEU A 96 -6.94 2.51 8.19
C LEU A 96 -7.20 1.76 9.51
N THR A 97 -8.39 1.91 10.08
CA THR A 97 -8.77 1.21 11.31
C THR A 97 -9.07 -0.27 11.06
N HIS A 98 -9.80 -0.59 10.00
CA HIS A 98 -10.25 -1.95 9.72
C HIS A 98 -9.14 -2.83 9.14
N LEU A 99 -8.36 -2.30 8.21
CA LEU A 99 -7.36 -3.05 7.45
C LEU A 99 -6.00 -3.09 8.16
N PHE A 100 -5.62 -1.99 8.81
CA PHE A 100 -4.30 -1.86 9.46
C PHE A 100 -4.37 -1.82 10.99
N GLY A 101 -5.57 -1.82 11.58
CA GLY A 101 -5.73 -1.66 13.04
C GLY A 101 -5.28 -0.29 13.57
N ALA A 102 -5.04 0.69 12.69
CA ALA A 102 -4.43 1.97 13.03
C ALA A 102 -5.50 3.04 13.31
N GLN A 103 -5.53 3.57 14.53
CA GLN A 103 -6.55 4.55 14.95
C GLN A 103 -6.07 5.98 14.73
N LEU A 104 -5.82 6.33 13.47
CA LEU A 104 -5.31 7.66 13.13
C LEU A 104 -6.40 8.72 13.26
N SER A 105 -6.00 9.91 13.73
CA SER A 105 -6.93 11.02 13.90
C SER A 105 -7.15 11.80 12.60
N PRO A 106 -8.28 12.52 12.46
CA PRO A 106 -8.48 13.46 11.35
C PRO A 106 -7.38 14.52 11.24
N GLY A 107 -6.80 14.94 12.38
CA GLY A 107 -5.67 15.88 12.42
C GLY A 107 -4.34 15.27 11.98
N THR A 108 -4.32 14.00 11.62
CA THR A 108 -3.16 13.28 11.07
C THR A 108 -3.39 12.97 9.59
N VAL A 109 -4.58 12.47 9.24
CA VAL A 109 -4.90 12.07 7.85
C VAL A 109 -5.19 13.26 6.95
N TYR A 110 -5.96 14.25 7.39
CA TYR A 110 -6.33 15.38 6.53
C TYR A 110 -5.14 16.27 6.14
N PRO A 111 -4.13 16.52 6.99
CA PRO A 111 -2.91 17.19 6.54
C PRO A 111 -2.18 16.45 5.42
N SER A 112 -2.02 15.13 5.50
CA SER A 112 -1.42 14.32 4.44
C SER A 112 -2.20 14.42 3.13
N LEU A 113 -3.53 14.25 3.17
CA LEU A 113 -4.38 14.42 1.98
C LEU A 113 -4.30 15.83 1.38
N HIS A 114 -4.14 16.85 2.21
CA HIS A 114 -3.98 18.21 1.74
C HIS A 114 -2.61 18.45 1.10
N ASN A 115 -1.53 17.93 1.69
CA ASN A 115 -0.19 18.04 1.12
C ASN A 115 -0.11 17.33 -0.24
N LEU A 116 -0.66 16.12 -0.35
CA LEU A 116 -0.70 15.36 -1.61
C LEU A 116 -1.54 16.06 -2.69
N GLU A 117 -2.58 16.81 -2.31
CA GLU A 117 -3.33 17.67 -3.23
C GLU A 117 -2.52 18.91 -3.64
N GLU A 118 -1.83 19.57 -2.70
CA GLU A 118 -0.97 20.72 -3.00
C GLU A 118 0.21 20.36 -3.91
N GLU A 119 0.67 19.11 -3.87
CA GLU A 119 1.72 18.55 -4.71
C GLU A 119 1.20 18.04 -6.07
N ASP A 120 -0.08 18.25 -6.40
CA ASP A 120 -0.76 17.76 -7.60
C ASP A 120 -0.75 16.22 -7.77
N VAL A 121 -0.46 15.47 -6.69
CA VAL A 121 -0.48 13.99 -6.69
C VAL A 121 -1.91 13.47 -6.64
N LEU A 122 -2.77 14.15 -5.86
CA LEU A 122 -4.19 13.88 -5.75
C LEU A 122 -5.01 14.98 -6.42
N SER A 123 -6.09 14.59 -7.08
CA SER A 123 -7.16 15.52 -7.44
C SER A 123 -8.23 15.53 -6.36
N MET A 124 -8.67 16.72 -5.95
CA MET A 124 -9.78 16.89 -5.02
C MET A 124 -11.02 17.38 -5.75
N HIS A 125 -12.07 16.56 -5.76
CA HIS A 125 -13.36 16.89 -6.32
C HIS A 125 -14.34 17.28 -5.19
N ALA A 126 -14.77 18.54 -5.19
CA ALA A 126 -15.77 19.01 -4.24
C ALA A 126 -17.18 18.60 -4.71
N LYS A 127 -17.75 17.54 -4.12
CA LYS A 127 -19.18 17.27 -4.19
C LYS A 127 -19.92 18.10 -3.13
N VAL A 128 -21.26 18.19 -3.24
CA VAL A 128 -22.15 19.10 -2.48
C VAL A 128 -21.86 19.15 -0.97
N ARG A 129 -21.34 18.07 -0.36
CA ARG A 129 -21.04 17.98 1.07
C ARG A 129 -19.72 17.29 1.43
N THR A 130 -18.96 16.82 0.43
CA THR A 130 -17.82 15.94 0.68
C THR A 130 -16.68 16.28 -0.28
N LYS A 131 -15.45 16.26 0.23
CA LYS A 131 -14.24 16.24 -0.59
C LYS A 131 -13.94 14.80 -0.94
N GLU A 132 -13.90 14.52 -2.23
CA GLU A 132 -13.45 13.23 -2.74
C GLU A 132 -12.07 13.37 -3.36
N TYR A 133 -11.29 12.31 -3.27
CA TYR A 133 -9.90 12.24 -3.69
C TYR A 133 -9.76 11.11 -4.71
N SER A 134 -8.97 11.38 -5.75
CA SER A 134 -8.54 10.42 -6.76
C SER A 134 -7.07 10.69 -7.11
N ILE A 135 -6.38 9.68 -7.65
CA ILE A 135 -5.00 9.85 -8.11
C ILE A 135 -4.98 10.76 -9.36
N ALA A 136 -4.16 11.81 -9.31
CA ALA A 136 -3.93 12.70 -10.45
C ALA A 136 -2.63 12.37 -11.21
N ASP A 137 -1.63 11.83 -10.51
CA ASP A 137 -0.34 11.45 -11.07
C ASP A 137 0.06 10.01 -10.68
N GLU A 138 -0.40 9.04 -11.47
CA GLU A 138 -0.09 7.62 -11.25
C GLU A 138 1.41 7.30 -11.38
N GLU A 139 2.15 8.03 -12.22
CA GLU A 139 3.58 7.81 -12.42
C GLU A 139 4.35 8.22 -11.16
N TYR A 140 4.00 9.37 -10.58
CA TYR A 140 4.55 9.81 -9.31
C TYR A 140 4.23 8.82 -8.19
N VAL A 141 2.97 8.39 -8.07
CA VAL A 141 2.56 7.42 -7.04
C VAL A 141 3.38 6.15 -7.14
N ARG A 142 3.51 5.57 -8.34
CA ARG A 142 4.30 4.37 -8.57
C ARG A 142 5.76 4.57 -8.17
N ALA A 143 6.38 5.65 -8.63
CA ALA A 143 7.78 5.94 -8.33
C ALA A 143 8.03 6.19 -6.83
N ASN A 144 7.09 6.85 -6.14
CA ASN A 144 7.21 7.12 -4.72
C ASN A 144 7.04 5.86 -3.89
N VAL A 145 6.01 5.05 -4.16
CA VAL A 145 5.78 3.76 -3.49
C VAL A 145 6.97 2.81 -3.72
N GLU A 146 7.48 2.71 -4.95
CA GLU A 146 8.66 1.88 -5.25
C GLU A 146 9.89 2.35 -4.48
N ARG A 147 10.14 3.67 -4.44
CA ARG A 147 11.26 4.24 -3.71
C ARG A 147 11.16 3.94 -2.21
N THR A 148 9.99 4.15 -1.61
CA THR A 148 9.74 3.89 -0.19
C THR A 148 9.90 2.40 0.12
N MET A 149 9.39 1.51 -0.73
CA MET A 149 9.61 0.06 -0.63
C MET A 149 11.10 -0.31 -0.62
N VAL A 150 11.87 0.19 -1.59
CA VAL A 150 13.32 -0.10 -1.69
C VAL A 150 14.06 0.37 -0.43
N GLN A 151 13.70 1.53 0.12
CA GLN A 151 14.30 2.03 1.36
C GLN A 151 14.00 1.13 2.57
N HIS A 152 12.75 0.69 2.73
CA HIS A 152 12.37 -0.22 3.81
C HIS A 152 13.08 -1.56 3.71
N LEU A 153 13.17 -2.14 2.51
CA LEU A 153 13.88 -3.40 2.28
C LEU A 153 15.38 -3.25 2.59
N ALA A 154 16.01 -2.18 2.11
CA ALA A 154 17.41 -1.90 2.39
C ALA A 154 17.68 -1.72 3.89
N PHE A 155 16.77 -1.04 4.61
CA PHE A 155 16.87 -0.86 6.05
C PHE A 155 16.67 -2.18 6.81
N GLY A 156 15.67 -2.97 6.45
CA GLY A 156 15.46 -4.31 7.00
C GLY A 156 16.68 -5.21 6.80
N LEU A 157 17.29 -5.19 5.61
CA LEU A 157 18.51 -5.93 5.31
C LEU A 157 19.71 -5.46 6.14
N LEU A 158 19.83 -4.16 6.38
CA LEU A 158 20.85 -3.60 7.26
C LEU A 158 20.68 -4.12 8.70
N LEU A 159 19.46 -4.08 9.24
CA LEU A 159 19.17 -4.60 10.58
C LEU A 159 19.45 -6.10 10.66
N TYR A 160 19.01 -6.88 9.67
CA TYR A 160 19.29 -8.30 9.57
C TYR A 160 20.79 -8.59 9.56
N ALA A 161 21.56 -7.88 8.74
CA ALA A 161 23.01 -8.03 8.68
C ALA A 161 23.69 -7.65 10.01
N PHE A 162 23.08 -6.76 10.79
CA PHE A 162 23.57 -6.39 12.11
C PHE A 162 23.27 -7.44 13.20
N LEU A 163 22.16 -8.19 13.11
CA LEU A 163 21.74 -9.14 14.15
C LEU A 163 22.83 -10.14 14.60
N PRO A 164 23.63 -10.79 13.71
CA PRO A 164 24.70 -11.70 14.14
C PRO A 164 25.85 -11.05 14.91
N ARG A 165 25.87 -9.71 14.98
CA ARG A 165 26.88 -8.93 15.72
C ARG A 165 26.43 -8.61 17.16
N LEU A 166 25.19 -8.90 17.52
CA LEU A 166 24.67 -8.85 18.88
C LEU A 166 25.01 -10.14 19.62
#